data_AF-A0A2M7EZE0-F1
#
_entry.id   AF-A0A2M7EZE0-F1
#
_cell.length_a   1.000
_cell.length_b   1.000
_cell.length_c   1.000
_cell.angle_alpha   90.00
_cell.angle_beta   90.00
_cell.angle_gamma   90.00
#
_symmetry.space_group_name_H-M   'P 1'
#
loop_
_entity.id
_entity.type
_entity.pdbx_description
1 polymer ?
#
loop_
_entity_poly.entity_id
_entity_poly.type
_entity_poly.pdbx_seq_one_letter_code
_entity_poly.pdbx_strand_id
1 'polypeptide(L)'
;MNTPTSYENTQLDLVHLPDGRVVNETHQDPAIPRVTGFVRYFVGADLGQANDFSSAVVVKDQQLPIFDGNRVTLGPRERTVVYADKFRGVSYVDVVDYLIRLRNAPPMGGKSELVIDGTSIGRVVSDMLHEQSVDHTAVQMTGGQEWRRSGRYVNASKTLMIENLAVLFAAGDLKFAHDLPLRKEIEEDLASFTTQTTAAGNQIITQSRNASGHGDAGIALIVAAFASQYLTPQNIQVSRLTGWF
;
A
#
# COMPACT_ATOMS: atom_id res chain seq x y z
N MET A 1 39.46 15.86 -37.85
CA MET A 1 38.77 16.66 -36.83
C MET A 1 37.64 15.81 -36.28
N ASN A 2 37.83 15.23 -35.09
CA ASN A 2 36.77 14.50 -34.39
C ASN A 2 35.87 15.54 -33.73
N THR A 3 34.64 15.65 -34.19
CA THR A 3 33.57 16.33 -33.48
C THR A 3 33.31 15.57 -32.17
N PRO A 4 33.37 16.21 -31.00
CA PRO A 4 32.95 15.56 -29.78
C PRO A 4 31.43 15.43 -29.83
N THR A 5 30.92 14.19 -29.84
CA THR A 5 29.51 13.92 -29.56
C THR A 5 29.27 14.30 -28.10
N SER A 6 28.77 15.52 -27.89
CA SER A 6 28.35 16.00 -26.58
C SER A 6 27.13 15.20 -26.14
N TYR A 7 27.35 14.10 -25.42
CA TYR A 7 26.32 13.46 -24.58
C TYR A 7 26.14 14.31 -23.31
N GLU A 8 25.92 15.60 -23.48
CA GLU A 8 25.56 16.49 -22.39
C GLU A 8 24.03 16.51 -22.30
N ASN A 9 23.53 16.12 -21.11
CA ASN A 9 22.14 16.08 -20.68
C ASN A 9 21.28 14.90 -21.18
N THR A 10 21.47 13.72 -20.56
CA THR A 10 20.38 12.73 -20.42
C THR A 10 19.39 13.25 -19.37
N GLN A 11 18.74 14.37 -19.67
CA GLN A 11 17.74 14.98 -18.78
C GLN A 11 16.55 14.01 -18.67
N LEU A 12 16.29 13.49 -17.48
CA LEU A 12 15.07 12.70 -17.23
C LEU A 12 13.86 13.60 -17.44
N ASP A 13 12.93 13.18 -18.28
CA ASP A 13 11.63 13.83 -18.45
C ASP A 13 10.55 12.85 -18.02
N LEU A 14 10.19 12.92 -16.73
CA LEU A 14 9.23 12.00 -16.14
C LEU A 14 7.80 12.44 -16.42
N VAL A 15 7.12 11.69 -17.29
CA VAL A 15 5.70 11.87 -17.58
C VAL A 15 4.88 10.93 -16.70
N HIS A 16 4.05 11.53 -15.83
CA HIS A 16 3.12 10.80 -14.97
C HIS A 16 1.79 10.54 -15.68
N LEU A 17 1.50 9.28 -15.97
CA LEU A 17 0.27 8.87 -16.63
C LEU A 17 -0.90 8.75 -15.63
N PRO A 18 -2.16 8.90 -16.09
CA PRO A 18 -3.35 8.80 -15.23
C PRO A 18 -3.50 7.44 -14.53
N ASP A 19 -3.01 6.37 -15.14
CA ASP A 19 -3.04 4.99 -14.59
C ASP A 19 -1.90 4.70 -13.58
N GLY A 20 -1.10 5.71 -13.25
CA GLY A 20 -0.01 5.60 -12.28
C GLY A 20 1.33 5.18 -12.87
N ARG A 21 1.42 4.84 -14.16
CA ARG A 21 2.73 4.61 -14.79
C ARG A 21 3.52 5.92 -14.88
N VAL A 22 4.84 5.81 -14.75
CA VAL A 22 5.78 6.92 -14.93
C VAL A 22 6.77 6.54 -16.01
N VAL A 23 6.75 7.25 -17.12
CA VAL A 23 7.64 6.98 -18.26
C VAL A 23 8.65 8.10 -18.40
N ASN A 24 9.86 7.74 -18.83
CA ASN A 24 10.85 8.72 -19.25
C ASN A 24 10.65 9.03 -20.75
N GLU A 25 10.11 10.21 -21.07
CA GLU A 25 9.94 10.68 -22.44
C GLU A 25 11.10 11.60 -22.83
N THR A 26 12.32 11.05 -22.90
CA THR A 26 13.36 11.74 -23.65
C THR A 26 12.96 11.65 -25.12
N HIS A 27 12.65 12.76 -25.79
CA HIS A 27 12.40 12.84 -27.25
C HIS A 27 13.63 12.44 -28.10
N GLN A 28 14.57 11.68 -27.54
CA GLN A 28 15.75 11.12 -28.15
C GLN A 28 15.48 9.69 -28.63
N ASP A 29 16.26 9.30 -29.63
CA ASP A 29 16.35 8.02 -30.33
C ASP A 29 15.47 6.85 -29.80
N PRO A 30 14.55 6.29 -30.61
CA PRO A 30 13.74 5.12 -30.23
C PRO A 30 14.55 3.87 -29.84
N ALA A 31 15.87 3.85 -30.08
CA ALA A 31 16.78 2.80 -29.62
C ALA A 31 17.10 2.85 -28.12
N ILE A 32 16.78 3.93 -27.39
CA ILE A 32 17.00 4.02 -25.93
C ILE A 32 15.95 3.18 -25.18
N PRO A 33 16.36 2.18 -24.37
CA PRO A 33 15.42 1.36 -23.60
C PRO A 33 14.54 2.23 -22.69
N ARG A 34 13.22 2.16 -22.86
CA ARG A 34 12.26 2.84 -22.00
C ARG A 34 12.05 2.07 -20.71
N VAL A 35 12.45 2.65 -19.60
CA VAL A 35 12.14 2.13 -18.26
C VAL A 35 10.86 2.79 -17.78
N THR A 36 9.87 1.96 -17.42
CA THR A 36 8.58 2.44 -16.88
C THR A 36 8.54 2.19 -15.39
N GLY A 37 8.48 3.28 -14.62
CA GLY A 37 8.20 3.26 -13.18
C GLY A 37 6.72 3.40 -12.87
N PHE A 38 6.41 3.65 -11.60
CA PHE A 38 5.03 3.84 -11.14
C PHE A 38 4.94 4.78 -9.93
N VAL A 39 3.76 5.39 -9.78
CA VAL A 39 3.22 5.99 -8.58
C VAL A 39 1.78 5.50 -8.44
N ARG A 40 1.48 4.80 -7.36
CA ARG A 40 0.15 4.28 -7.06
C ARG A 40 -0.19 4.43 -5.59
N TYR A 41 -1.45 4.23 -5.25
CA TYR A 41 -1.96 4.42 -3.90
C TYR A 41 -2.73 3.18 -3.44
N PHE A 42 -2.62 2.86 -2.15
CA PHE A 42 -3.38 1.80 -1.52
C PHE A 42 -4.21 2.44 -0.40
N VAL A 43 -5.53 2.41 -0.56
CA VAL A 43 -6.48 2.85 0.46
C VAL A 43 -6.83 1.62 1.29
N GLY A 44 -6.23 1.52 2.47
CA GLY A 44 -6.55 0.50 3.47
C GLY A 44 -7.66 0.98 4.39
N ALA A 45 -8.64 0.14 4.71
CA ALA A 45 -9.67 0.45 5.69
C ALA A 45 -9.90 -0.69 6.68
N ASP A 46 -10.09 -0.32 7.95
CA ASP A 46 -10.64 -1.18 8.99
C ASP A 46 -12.00 -0.64 9.42
N LEU A 47 -12.98 -1.52 9.56
CA LEU A 47 -14.39 -1.16 9.60
C LEU A 47 -15.00 -1.64 10.91
N GLY A 48 -15.38 -0.68 11.75
CA GLY A 48 -16.02 -0.91 13.03
C GLY A 48 -17.51 -1.22 12.92
N GLN A 49 -18.06 -1.84 13.97
CA GLN A 49 -19.51 -1.88 14.16
C GLN A 49 -20.04 -0.47 14.51
N ALA A 50 -21.37 -0.29 14.55
CA ALA A 50 -22.00 1.04 14.65
C ALA A 50 -21.46 1.96 15.77
N ASN A 51 -21.03 1.40 16.90
CA ASN A 51 -20.48 2.16 18.04
C ASN A 51 -18.95 2.14 18.12
N ASP A 52 -18.28 1.38 17.26
CA ASP A 52 -16.84 1.27 17.18
C ASP A 52 -16.29 2.26 16.14
N PHE A 53 -14.98 2.52 16.21
CA PHE A 53 -14.33 3.35 15.23
C PHE A 53 -14.07 2.56 13.93
N SER A 54 -14.11 3.27 12.83
CA SER A 54 -13.57 2.85 11.53
C SER A 54 -12.38 3.74 11.22
N SER A 55 -11.43 3.20 10.46
CA SER A 55 -10.23 3.93 10.06
C SER A 55 -9.92 3.69 8.60
N ALA A 56 -9.37 4.72 7.95
CA ALA A 56 -8.84 4.62 6.59
C ALA A 56 -7.44 5.21 6.54
N VAL A 57 -6.52 4.51 5.87
CA VAL A 57 -5.12 4.89 5.71
C VAL A 57 -4.75 4.79 4.24
N VAL A 58 -3.99 5.76 3.73
CA VAL A 58 -3.47 5.72 2.35
C VAL A 58 -1.96 5.57 2.37
N VAL A 59 -1.48 4.53 1.67
CA VAL A 59 -0.07 4.33 1.36
C VAL A 59 0.19 4.72 -0.09
N LYS A 60 1.03 5.74 -0.30
CA LYS A 60 1.64 6.02 -1.60
C LYS A 60 2.80 5.04 -1.81
N ASP A 61 2.85 4.39 -2.96
CA ASP A 61 3.88 3.43 -3.35
C ASP A 61 4.44 3.84 -4.70
N GLN A 62 5.75 4.07 -4.78
CA GLN A 62 6.39 4.59 -5.98
C GLN A 62 7.72 3.90 -6.25
N GLN A 63 8.03 3.77 -7.53
CA GLN A 63 9.36 3.42 -8.01
C GLN A 63 9.58 4.18 -9.32
N LEU A 64 10.44 5.20 -9.27
CA LEU A 64 10.59 6.14 -10.39
C LEU A 64 11.79 5.75 -11.26
N PRO A 65 11.76 6.03 -12.58
CA PRO A 65 12.95 5.99 -13.39
C PRO A 65 13.99 7.00 -12.89
N ILE A 66 15.24 6.57 -12.78
CA ILE A 66 16.39 7.40 -12.41
C ILE A 66 17.51 7.21 -13.44
N PHE A 67 18.42 8.17 -13.50
CA PHE A 67 19.65 8.05 -14.27
C PHE A 67 20.78 7.72 -13.28
N ASP A 68 21.39 6.54 -13.44
CA ASP A 68 22.43 6.04 -12.52
C ASP A 68 23.85 6.53 -12.87
N GLY A 69 23.96 7.44 -13.84
CA GLY A 69 25.24 7.90 -14.41
C GLY A 69 25.63 7.18 -15.70
N ASN A 70 25.02 6.03 -16.01
CA ASN A 70 25.29 5.25 -17.22
C ASN A 70 24.03 5.02 -18.06
N ARG A 71 22.91 4.69 -17.43
CA ARG A 71 21.63 4.42 -18.12
C ARG A 71 20.43 4.83 -17.26
N VAL A 72 19.26 4.85 -17.89
CA VAL A 72 18.00 4.97 -17.16
C VAL A 72 17.66 3.61 -16.56
N THR A 73 17.45 3.56 -15.25
CA THR A 73 17.06 2.37 -14.47
C THR A 73 15.89 2.72 -13.55
N LEU A 74 15.31 1.73 -12.86
CA LEU A 74 14.37 2.01 -11.78
C LEU A 74 15.14 2.31 -10.50
N GLY A 75 14.78 3.41 -9.86
CA GLY A 75 15.32 3.77 -8.56
C GLY A 75 14.81 2.84 -7.44
N PRO A 76 15.18 3.14 -6.19
CA PRO A 76 14.63 2.44 -5.05
C PRO A 76 13.11 2.58 -5.02
N ARG A 77 12.44 1.53 -4.60
CA ARG A 77 11.01 1.56 -4.33
C ARG A 77 10.79 2.22 -2.97
N GLU A 78 9.90 3.20 -2.91
CA GLU A 78 9.56 3.90 -1.68
C GLU A 78 8.07 3.84 -1.41
N ARG A 79 7.71 3.65 -0.15
CA ARG A 79 6.33 3.79 0.32
C ARG A 79 6.23 4.86 1.39
N THR A 80 5.12 5.58 1.38
CA THR A 80 4.85 6.60 2.38
C THR A 80 3.39 6.57 2.77
N VAL A 81 3.11 6.54 4.08
CA VAL A 81 1.76 6.75 4.60
C VAL A 81 1.46 8.24 4.47
N VAL A 82 0.52 8.60 3.60
CA VAL A 82 0.25 10.00 3.20
C VAL A 82 -1.09 10.53 3.70
N TYR A 83 -1.95 9.65 4.21
CA TYR A 83 -3.25 10.02 4.76
C TYR A 83 -3.66 9.00 5.82
N ALA A 84 -4.31 9.47 6.87
CA ALA A 84 -4.98 8.66 7.85
C ALA A 84 -6.19 9.42 8.38
N ASP A 85 -7.28 8.71 8.60
CA ASP A 85 -8.53 9.25 9.14
C ASP A 85 -9.21 8.19 10.02
N LYS A 86 -9.97 8.66 11.01
CA LYS A 86 -10.66 7.84 12.00
C LYS A 86 -12.02 8.46 12.31
N PHE A 87 -13.07 7.68 12.14
CA PHE A 87 -14.45 8.15 12.21
C PHE A 87 -15.37 7.07 12.79
N ARG A 88 -16.55 7.47 13.31
CA ARG A 88 -17.55 6.55 13.88
C ARG A 88 -18.95 7.17 13.82
N GLY A 89 -19.97 6.36 14.10
CA GLY A 89 -21.36 6.84 14.15
C GLY A 89 -21.94 7.21 12.78
N VAL A 90 -21.38 6.61 11.72
CA VAL A 90 -21.82 6.78 10.32
C VAL A 90 -22.49 5.49 9.84
N SER A 91 -23.44 5.60 8.91
CA SER A 91 -24.09 4.43 8.33
C SER A 91 -23.13 3.68 7.38
N TYR A 92 -23.35 2.38 7.15
CA TYR A 92 -22.51 1.63 6.20
C TYR A 92 -22.62 2.17 4.75
N VAL A 93 -23.74 2.81 4.41
CA VAL A 93 -23.87 3.51 3.11
C VAL A 93 -22.91 4.70 3.06
N ASP A 94 -22.86 5.52 4.10
CA ASP A 94 -21.95 6.66 4.19
C ASP A 94 -20.47 6.22 4.22
N VAL A 95 -20.19 5.08 4.85
CA VAL A 95 -18.85 4.44 4.83
C VAL A 95 -18.45 4.09 3.40
N VAL A 96 -19.33 3.42 2.65
CA VAL A 96 -19.08 3.06 1.25
C VAL A 96 -18.84 4.32 0.41
N ASP A 97 -19.69 5.33 0.55
CA ASP A 97 -19.55 6.61 -0.16
C ASP A 97 -18.26 7.34 0.22
N TYR A 98 -17.86 7.27 1.49
CA TYR A 98 -16.58 7.79 1.96
C TYR A 98 -15.39 7.08 1.29
N LEU A 99 -15.37 5.74 1.26
CA LEU A 99 -14.29 4.97 0.64
C LEU A 99 -14.20 5.20 -0.87
N ILE A 100 -15.35 5.32 -1.56
CA ILE A 100 -15.41 5.63 -3.00
C ILE A 100 -14.87 7.04 -3.26
N ARG A 101 -15.23 8.03 -2.43
CA ARG A 101 -14.68 9.39 -2.57
C ARG A 101 -13.19 9.41 -2.30
N LEU A 102 -12.74 8.74 -1.25
CA LEU A 102 -11.33 8.71 -0.85
C LEU A 102 -10.47 8.08 -1.95
N ARG A 103 -10.82 6.89 -2.46
CA ARG A 103 -10.03 6.24 -3.54
C ARG A 103 -9.95 7.09 -4.81
N ASN A 104 -11.00 7.85 -5.13
CA ASN A 104 -11.05 8.65 -6.35
C ASN A 104 -10.55 10.10 -6.17
N ALA A 105 -10.26 10.54 -4.93
CA ALA A 105 -9.81 11.90 -4.68
C ALA A 105 -8.45 12.17 -5.35
N PRO A 106 -8.19 13.38 -5.89
CA PRO A 106 -6.87 13.74 -6.38
C PRO A 106 -5.81 13.62 -5.27
N PRO A 107 -4.58 13.13 -5.58
CA PRO A 107 -4.08 12.68 -6.87
C PRO A 107 -4.31 11.17 -7.15
N MET A 108 -5.17 10.49 -6.41
CA MET A 108 -5.29 9.02 -6.39
C MET A 108 -6.18 8.45 -7.50
N GLY A 109 -7.11 9.24 -8.04
CA GLY A 109 -8.04 8.82 -9.08
C GLY A 109 -7.35 8.14 -10.27
N GLY A 110 -7.82 6.93 -10.61
CA GLY A 110 -7.27 6.11 -11.72
C GLY A 110 -6.05 5.26 -11.36
N LYS A 111 -5.47 5.41 -10.16
CA LYS A 111 -4.23 4.73 -9.75
C LYS A 111 -4.21 4.35 -8.26
N SER A 112 -5.40 4.13 -7.70
CA SER A 112 -5.58 3.66 -6.33
C SER A 112 -6.22 2.28 -6.29
N GLU A 113 -5.78 1.44 -5.36
CA GLU A 113 -6.45 0.19 -5.00
C GLU A 113 -7.15 0.34 -3.65
N LEU A 114 -8.43 -0.05 -3.58
CA LEU A 114 -9.18 -0.08 -2.33
C LEU A 114 -9.04 -1.46 -1.69
N VAL A 115 -8.63 -1.49 -0.44
CA VAL A 115 -8.39 -2.71 0.33
C VAL A 115 -9.02 -2.55 1.70
N ILE A 116 -9.92 -3.46 2.05
CA ILE A 116 -10.62 -3.41 3.34
C ILE A 116 -10.27 -4.64 4.17
N ASP A 117 -10.23 -4.52 5.49
CA ASP A 117 -10.38 -5.68 6.36
C ASP A 117 -11.78 -6.27 6.09
N GLY A 118 -11.81 -7.46 5.54
CA GLY A 118 -13.03 -8.22 5.23
C GLY A 118 -13.58 -8.97 6.45
N THR A 119 -12.92 -8.86 7.61
CA THR A 119 -13.32 -9.55 8.83
C THR A 119 -14.61 -8.96 9.40
N SER A 120 -15.50 -9.84 9.88
CA SER A 120 -16.76 -9.43 10.52
C SER A 120 -17.60 -8.53 9.60
N ILE A 121 -17.84 -7.27 10.00
CA ILE A 121 -18.66 -6.31 9.25
C ILE A 121 -18.03 -5.88 7.92
N GLY A 122 -16.71 -6.01 7.77
CA GLY A 122 -16.02 -5.73 6.52
C GLY A 122 -16.54 -6.56 5.34
N ARG A 123 -17.08 -7.75 5.60
CA ARG A 123 -17.73 -8.57 4.57
C ARG A 123 -19.01 -7.93 4.04
N VAL A 124 -19.80 -7.30 4.92
CA VAL A 124 -21.03 -6.58 4.52
C VAL A 124 -20.66 -5.37 3.65
N VAL A 125 -19.65 -4.61 4.04
CA VAL A 125 -19.17 -3.46 3.25
C VAL A 125 -18.57 -3.93 1.92
N SER A 126 -17.89 -5.07 1.86
CA SER A 126 -17.43 -5.70 0.61
C SER A 126 -18.58 -5.99 -0.34
N ASP A 127 -19.68 -6.55 0.18
CA ASP A 127 -20.85 -6.89 -0.63
C ASP A 127 -21.51 -5.61 -1.19
N MET A 128 -21.65 -4.56 -0.37
CA MET A 128 -22.17 -3.26 -0.81
C MET A 128 -21.29 -2.58 -1.87
N LEU A 129 -19.96 -2.60 -1.69
CA LEU A 129 -19.02 -2.09 -2.70
C LEU A 129 -19.13 -2.88 -4.01
N HIS A 130 -19.31 -4.20 -3.92
CA HIS A 130 -19.46 -5.05 -5.08
C HIS A 130 -20.77 -4.79 -5.84
N GLU A 131 -21.88 -4.60 -5.13
CA GLU A 131 -23.18 -4.24 -5.73
C GLU A 131 -23.10 -2.92 -6.52
N GLN A 132 -22.26 -1.98 -6.07
CA GLN A 132 -21.97 -0.72 -6.76
C GLN A 132 -20.87 -0.83 -7.83
N SER A 133 -20.40 -2.04 -8.16
CA SER A 133 -19.31 -2.28 -9.12
C SER A 133 -17.99 -1.56 -8.78
N VAL A 134 -17.72 -1.36 -7.49
CA VAL A 134 -16.48 -0.75 -7.02
C VAL A 134 -15.41 -1.83 -6.90
N ASP A 135 -14.32 -1.67 -7.64
CA ASP A 135 -13.18 -2.58 -7.55
C ASP A 135 -12.45 -2.41 -6.20
N HIS A 136 -12.35 -3.52 -5.47
CA HIS A 136 -11.77 -3.58 -4.14
C HIS A 136 -11.29 -4.99 -3.81
N THR A 137 -10.38 -5.09 -2.84
CA THR A 137 -9.98 -6.36 -2.21
C THR A 137 -10.45 -6.39 -0.76
N ALA A 138 -11.10 -7.47 -0.35
CA ALA A 138 -11.45 -7.73 1.03
C ALA A 138 -10.47 -8.76 1.64
N VAL A 139 -9.66 -8.31 2.59
CA VAL A 139 -8.64 -9.14 3.26
C VAL A 139 -9.25 -9.75 4.52
N GLN A 140 -9.43 -11.07 4.52
CA GLN A 140 -9.83 -11.84 5.68
C GLN A 140 -8.59 -12.25 6.48
N MET A 141 -8.43 -11.72 7.69
CA MET A 141 -7.33 -12.11 8.56
C MET A 141 -7.57 -13.50 9.15
N THR A 142 -6.57 -14.36 9.09
CA THR A 142 -6.60 -15.75 9.55
C THR A 142 -5.43 -16.03 10.49
N GLY A 143 -5.53 -17.11 11.29
CA GLY A 143 -4.45 -17.55 12.19
C GLY A 143 -3.40 -18.47 11.56
N GLY A 144 -3.38 -18.60 10.23
CA GLY A 144 -2.41 -19.42 9.49
C GLY A 144 -1.03 -18.76 9.37
N GLN A 145 -0.24 -19.17 8.37
CA GLN A 145 1.08 -18.59 8.05
C GLN A 145 1.22 -18.14 6.59
N GLU A 146 0.20 -18.40 5.76
CA GLU A 146 0.21 -18.11 4.33
C GLU A 146 -0.86 -17.07 3.99
N TRP A 147 -0.88 -16.65 2.73
CA TRP A 147 -2.03 -15.96 2.16
C TRP A 147 -2.46 -16.61 0.84
N ARG A 148 -3.75 -16.51 0.52
CA ARG A 148 -4.35 -17.02 -0.73
C ARG A 148 -5.43 -16.07 -1.21
N ARG A 149 -5.50 -15.86 -2.53
CA ARG A 149 -6.53 -15.03 -3.18
C ARG A 149 -7.58 -15.88 -3.89
N SER A 150 -8.84 -15.50 -3.75
CA SER A 150 -9.97 -16.04 -4.48
C SER A 150 -10.90 -14.89 -4.89
N GLY A 151 -10.81 -14.47 -6.16
CA GLY A 151 -11.52 -13.29 -6.66
C GLY A 151 -11.14 -12.02 -5.89
N ARG A 152 -12.17 -11.36 -5.31
CA ARG A 152 -12.01 -10.15 -4.48
C ARG A 152 -11.56 -10.43 -3.04
N TYR A 153 -11.63 -11.68 -2.59
CA TYR A 153 -11.26 -12.05 -1.23
C TYR A 153 -9.81 -12.52 -1.15
N VAL A 154 -9.10 -12.10 -0.12
CA VAL A 154 -7.77 -12.60 0.22
C VAL A 154 -7.79 -13.09 1.64
N ASN A 155 -7.50 -14.37 1.86
CA ASN A 155 -7.25 -14.89 3.19
C ASN A 155 -5.76 -14.70 3.48
N ALA A 156 -5.40 -13.96 4.52
CA ALA A 156 -4.01 -13.71 4.86
C ALA A 156 -3.76 -13.95 6.35
N SER A 157 -2.63 -14.55 6.67
CA SER A 157 -2.17 -14.72 8.04
C SER A 157 -1.95 -13.35 8.71
N LYS A 158 -2.59 -13.11 9.87
CA LYS A 158 -2.34 -11.89 10.67
C LYS A 158 -0.86 -11.72 11.03
N THR A 159 -0.19 -12.82 11.38
CA THR A 159 1.25 -12.84 11.71
C THR A 159 2.09 -12.33 10.53
N LEU A 160 2.01 -13.01 9.39
CA LEU A 160 2.62 -12.60 8.12
C LEU A 160 2.39 -11.11 7.78
N MET A 161 1.16 -10.60 7.92
CA MET A 161 0.85 -9.21 7.55
C MET A 161 1.54 -8.20 8.49
N ILE A 162 1.58 -8.48 9.78
CA ILE A 162 2.24 -7.62 10.79
C ILE A 162 3.77 -7.69 10.65
N GLU A 163 4.32 -8.89 10.47
CA GLU A 163 5.76 -9.07 10.23
C GLU A 163 6.20 -8.35 8.95
N ASN A 164 5.41 -8.45 7.88
CA ASN A 164 5.66 -7.72 6.64
C ASN A 164 5.73 -6.20 6.89
N LEU A 165 4.78 -5.65 7.66
CA LEU A 165 4.79 -4.23 7.99
C LEU A 165 6.03 -3.85 8.80
N ALA A 166 6.43 -4.66 9.79
CA ALA A 166 7.61 -4.44 10.61
C ALA A 166 8.90 -4.42 9.76
N VAL A 167 9.03 -5.36 8.80
CA VAL A 167 10.15 -5.40 7.85
C VAL A 167 10.19 -4.15 6.98
N LEU A 168 9.05 -3.71 6.45
CA LEU A 168 8.97 -2.50 5.62
C LEU A 168 9.43 -1.24 6.38
N PHE A 169 9.07 -1.10 7.66
CA PHE A 169 9.56 0.00 8.48
C PHE A 169 11.05 -0.13 8.81
N ALA A 170 11.51 -1.33 9.17
CA ALA A 170 12.91 -1.56 9.53
C ALA A 170 13.88 -1.34 8.35
N ALA A 171 13.45 -1.69 7.13
CA ALA A 171 14.22 -1.45 5.91
C ALA A 171 14.20 0.02 5.44
N GLY A 172 13.31 0.85 5.99
CA GLY A 172 13.05 2.21 5.49
C GLY A 172 12.22 2.26 4.20
N ASP A 173 11.71 1.11 3.75
CA ASP A 173 10.86 0.98 2.55
C ASP A 173 9.46 1.58 2.75
N LEU A 174 9.01 1.71 4.00
CA LEU A 174 7.80 2.43 4.40
C LEU A 174 8.13 3.48 5.46
N LYS A 175 7.68 4.71 5.22
CA LYS A 175 7.81 5.85 6.14
C LYS A 175 6.48 6.57 6.33
N PHE A 176 6.36 7.34 7.40
CA PHE A 176 5.25 8.27 7.58
C PHE A 176 5.56 9.59 6.87
N ALA A 177 4.56 10.22 6.24
CA ALA A 177 4.68 11.62 5.83
C ALA A 177 4.94 12.50 7.07
N HIS A 178 5.69 13.58 6.87
CA HIS A 178 6.13 14.45 7.97
C HIS A 178 4.94 15.04 8.76
N ASP A 179 3.88 15.39 8.05
CA ASP A 179 2.67 16.04 8.53
C ASP A 179 1.46 15.10 8.65
N LEU A 180 1.70 13.78 8.70
CA LEU A 180 0.63 12.79 8.74
C LEU A 180 -0.25 12.94 9.99
N PRO A 181 -1.56 13.22 9.83
CA PRO A 181 -2.52 13.18 10.94
C PRO A 181 -2.59 11.77 11.53
N LEU A 182 -2.92 11.67 12.82
CA LEU A 182 -3.07 10.38 13.53
C LEU A 182 -1.79 9.50 13.56
N ARG A 183 -0.62 10.00 13.14
CA ARG A 183 0.63 9.24 13.18
C ARG A 183 0.90 8.60 14.55
N LYS A 184 0.79 9.40 15.62
CA LYS A 184 1.03 8.91 16.99
C LYS A 184 0.06 7.80 17.37
N GLU A 185 -1.19 7.92 16.97
CA GLU A 185 -2.22 6.91 17.23
C GLU A 185 -1.93 5.62 16.47
N ILE A 186 -1.52 5.71 15.20
CA ILE A 186 -1.06 4.54 14.43
C ILE A 186 0.15 3.89 15.12
N GLU A 187 1.14 4.66 15.58
CA GLU A 187 2.31 4.13 16.29
C GLU A 187 1.91 3.41 17.60
N GLU A 188 1.00 4.00 18.39
CA GLU A 188 0.45 3.40 19.61
C GLU A 188 -0.37 2.12 19.33
N ASP A 189 -1.16 2.12 18.27
CA ASP A 189 -1.92 0.95 17.82
C ASP A 189 -0.99 -0.18 17.39
N LEU A 190 0.03 0.13 16.58
CA LEU A 190 1.01 -0.87 16.13
C LEU A 190 1.82 -1.43 17.30
N ALA A 191 2.15 -0.61 18.31
CA ALA A 191 2.86 -1.05 19.50
C ALA A 191 2.01 -1.95 20.42
N SER A 192 0.68 -1.97 20.26
CA SER A 192 -0.22 -2.81 21.04
C SER A 192 -0.27 -4.28 20.59
N PHE A 193 0.31 -4.59 19.42
CA PHE A 193 0.42 -5.97 18.95
C PHE A 193 1.48 -6.72 19.74
N THR A 194 1.10 -7.89 20.25
CA THR A 194 1.94 -8.74 21.09
C THR A 194 1.87 -10.18 20.60
N THR A 195 3.01 -10.87 20.62
CA THR A 195 3.06 -12.30 20.31
C THR A 195 2.73 -13.10 21.56
N GLN A 196 1.77 -13.99 21.44
CA GLN A 196 1.39 -14.95 22.47
C GLN A 196 1.57 -16.37 21.94
N THR A 197 2.13 -17.26 22.78
CA THR A 197 2.17 -18.69 22.48
C THR A 197 0.92 -19.36 23.06
N THR A 198 0.15 -20.01 22.19
CA THR A 198 -1.02 -20.81 22.59
C THR A 198 -0.59 -22.08 23.34
N ALA A 199 -1.53 -22.70 24.07
CA ALA A 199 -1.28 -23.97 24.75
C ALA A 199 -0.85 -25.11 23.79
N ALA A 200 -1.20 -25.01 22.51
CA ALA A 200 -0.80 -25.94 21.46
C ALA A 200 0.60 -25.65 20.87
N GLY A 201 1.32 -24.65 21.39
CA GLY A 201 2.64 -24.25 20.91
C GLY A 201 2.65 -23.30 19.71
N ASN A 202 1.49 -22.96 19.15
CA ASN A 202 1.40 -22.01 18.04
C ASN A 202 1.59 -20.57 18.53
N GLN A 203 2.43 -19.80 17.86
CA GLN A 203 2.53 -18.35 18.08
C GLN A 203 1.40 -17.62 17.34
N ILE A 204 0.66 -16.79 18.07
CA ILE A 204 -0.41 -15.95 17.54
C ILE A 204 -0.13 -14.50 17.91
N ILE A 205 -0.61 -13.56 17.10
CA ILE A 205 -0.55 -12.14 17.43
C ILE A 205 -1.89 -11.69 18.02
N THR A 206 -1.82 -11.22 19.26
CA THR A 206 -2.91 -10.58 19.99
C THR A 206 -2.74 -9.07 19.98
N GLN A 207 -3.84 -8.35 20.18
CA GLN A 207 -3.85 -6.90 20.29
C GLN A 207 -4.48 -6.53 21.62
N SER A 208 -3.77 -5.75 22.45
CA SER A 208 -4.34 -5.21 23.68
C SER A 208 -5.33 -4.09 23.37
N ARG A 209 -6.39 -3.95 24.16
CA ARG A 209 -7.28 -2.80 24.07
C ARG A 209 -6.60 -1.58 24.69
N ASN A 210 -6.49 -0.50 23.93
CA ASN A 210 -6.00 0.78 24.42
C ASN A 210 -7.17 1.68 24.88
N ALA A 211 -6.88 2.74 25.65
CA ALA A 211 -7.90 3.68 26.14
C ALA A 211 -8.66 4.42 25.01
N SER A 212 -8.09 4.45 23.81
CA SER A 212 -8.56 5.15 22.60
C SER A 212 -9.62 4.37 21.78
N GLY A 213 -10.06 3.19 22.25
CA GLY A 213 -10.86 2.26 21.46
C GLY A 213 -9.99 1.31 20.63
N HIS A 214 -10.62 0.49 19.78
CA HIS A 214 -9.98 -0.54 18.96
C HIS A 214 -8.83 0.05 18.11
N GLY A 215 -7.78 -0.76 17.84
CA GLY A 215 -6.58 -0.32 17.12
C GLY A 215 -6.75 -0.37 15.61
N ASP A 216 -7.79 0.32 15.16
CA ASP A 216 -8.36 0.24 13.81
C ASP A 216 -7.45 0.90 12.77
N ALA A 217 -6.73 1.97 13.15
CA ALA A 217 -5.83 2.68 12.24
C ALA A 217 -4.56 1.84 11.94
N GLY A 218 -4.07 1.09 12.92
CA GLY A 218 -3.00 0.11 12.73
C GLY A 218 -3.39 -0.99 11.74
N ILE A 219 -4.60 -1.55 11.86
CA ILE A 219 -5.12 -2.58 10.94
C ILE A 219 -5.30 -2.03 9.53
N ALA A 220 -5.87 -0.84 9.38
CA ALA A 220 -6.00 -0.16 8.09
C ALA A 220 -4.63 0.01 7.38
N LEU A 221 -3.57 0.35 8.12
CA LEU A 221 -2.22 0.40 7.58
C LEU A 221 -1.68 -1.00 7.20
N ILE A 222 -1.90 -2.00 8.05
CA ILE A 222 -1.47 -3.39 7.82
C ILE A 222 -2.05 -3.92 6.50
N VAL A 223 -3.35 -3.72 6.24
CA VAL A 223 -3.99 -4.18 5.00
C VAL A 223 -3.46 -3.43 3.77
N ALA A 224 -3.25 -2.11 3.85
CA ALA A 224 -2.69 -1.31 2.74
C ALA A 224 -1.25 -1.73 2.41
N ALA A 225 -0.41 -1.92 3.42
CA ALA A 225 0.98 -2.33 3.25
C ALA A 225 1.09 -3.75 2.69
N PHE A 226 0.24 -4.68 3.16
CA PHE A 226 0.16 -6.03 2.62
C PHE A 226 -0.23 -6.01 1.14
N ALA A 227 -1.25 -5.24 0.77
CA ALA A 227 -1.70 -5.15 -0.62
C ALA A 227 -0.60 -4.58 -1.53
N SER A 228 0.06 -3.51 -1.09
CA SER A 228 1.19 -2.94 -1.81
C SER A 228 2.32 -3.94 -2.03
N GLN A 229 2.61 -4.81 -1.06
CA GLN A 229 3.68 -5.79 -1.19
C GLN A 229 3.30 -6.99 -2.06
N TYR A 230 2.10 -7.54 -1.89
CA TYR A 230 1.77 -8.88 -2.38
C TYR A 230 0.67 -8.94 -3.44
N LEU A 231 -0.23 -7.95 -3.50
CA LEU A 231 -1.44 -8.06 -4.32
C LEU A 231 -1.32 -7.37 -5.67
N THR A 232 -0.39 -6.42 -5.81
CA THR A 232 -0.17 -5.79 -7.10
C THR A 232 0.59 -6.74 -8.03
N PRO A 233 0.22 -6.82 -9.32
CA PRO A 233 0.98 -7.62 -10.27
C PRO A 233 2.45 -7.21 -10.23
N GLN A 234 3.29 -8.16 -9.82
CA GLN A 234 4.73 -8.02 -9.95
C GLN A 234 5.01 -8.06 -11.45
N ASN A 235 5.26 -6.90 -12.07
CA ASN A 235 5.93 -6.89 -13.36
C ASN A 235 7.24 -7.64 -13.15
N ILE A 236 7.42 -8.77 -13.84
CA ILE A 236 8.65 -9.57 -13.76
C ILE A 236 9.81 -8.65 -14.15
N GLN A 237 10.54 -8.16 -13.14
CA GLN A 237 11.77 -7.43 -13.35
C GLN A 237 12.86 -8.45 -13.64
N VAL A 238 13.34 -8.51 -14.87
CA VAL A 238 14.61 -9.17 -15.18
C VAL A 238 15.72 -8.22 -14.72
N SER A 239 16.13 -8.34 -13.46
CA SER A 239 17.36 -7.69 -12.99
C SER A 239 18.54 -8.57 -13.37
N ARG A 240 19.51 -7.99 -14.10
CA ARG A 240 20.80 -8.64 -14.35
C ARG A 240 21.71 -8.21 -13.22
N LEU A 241 22.24 -9.17 -12.44
CA LEU A 241 23.28 -8.92 -11.45
C LEU A 241 24.44 -8.17 -12.13
N THR A 242 24.62 -6.90 -11.80
CA THR A 242 25.84 -6.14 -12.10
C THR A 242 26.86 -6.45 -11.03
N GLY A 243 27.99 -7.02 -11.46
CA GLY A 243 29.04 -7.55 -10.59
C GLY A 243 29.65 -6.50 -9.67
N TRP A 244 30.01 -6.97 -8.47
CA TRP A 244 31.01 -6.38 -7.60
C TRP A 244 32.34 -6.21 -8.36
N PHE A 245 32.96 -5.04 -8.21
CA PHE A 245 34.36 -4.79 -8.54
C PHE A 245 35.11 -4.49 -7.24
#